data_AF-A0A498J9F7-F1
#
_entry.id   AF-A0A498J9F7-F1
#
_cell.length_a   1.000
_cell.length_b   1.000
_cell.length_c   1.000
_cell.angle_alpha   90.00
_cell.angle_beta   90.00
_cell.angle_gamma   90.00
#
_symmetry.space_group_name_H-M   'P 1'
#
loop_
_entity.id
_entity.type
_entity.pdbx_description
1 polymer ?
#
loop_
_entity_poly.entity_id
_entity_poly.type
_entity_poly.pdbx_seq_one_letter_code
_entity_poly.pdbx_strand_id
1 'polypeptide(L)'
;MCPTKQKHRSSVADHAGKCSESEDSTTSTADWISESVHGGSLRHVDLTTGTNGWASPPGDLFSLRTKKYLSNKQKGSAGDYLLQPCGTDWLRSSTKLDNVLARPDNRVANALRKAQSQGKSMKSFIFAVNLQIPGKDQHSAVFYFAAEDPIPAGSLLYRFIHGDDAFRNQRFKIVNRIVKGPWIVVKTVGNYSACLLGKALTCNYHRGPNYLEIDVDIASSGIAKAILRLALRYVTSVAIDMGFVVEAQAEDELPEKLVGAVRVCQMEMSSATVVDAPQIVARGLSFASMLNHHKSGDDDDDD
;
A
#
# COMPACT_ATOMS: atom_id res chain seq x y z
N MET A 1 36.96 -47.78 64.69
CA MET A 1 36.89 -48.49 63.39
C MET A 1 35.42 -48.83 63.12
N CYS A 2 34.79 -48.08 62.22
CA CYS A 2 33.43 -48.29 61.73
C CYS A 2 33.50 -48.28 60.21
N PRO A 3 32.67 -49.08 59.51
CA PRO A 3 31.65 -48.40 58.69
C PRO A 3 30.35 -49.21 58.51
N THR A 4 29.23 -48.49 58.42
CA THR A 4 28.02 -49.01 57.77
C THR A 4 27.33 -47.91 56.96
N LYS A 5 26.87 -48.32 55.78
CA LYS A 5 26.31 -47.56 54.65
C LYS A 5 25.12 -46.67 55.01
N GLN A 6 25.00 -45.51 54.35
CA GLN A 6 23.72 -44.86 54.10
C GLN A 6 23.56 -44.36 52.67
N LYS A 7 22.31 -44.45 52.22
CA LYS A 7 21.75 -44.23 50.87
C LYS A 7 21.78 -42.75 50.48
N HIS A 8 22.13 -42.47 49.24
CA HIS A 8 21.83 -41.21 48.57
C HIS A 8 20.32 -41.08 48.36
N ARG A 9 19.72 -40.03 48.91
CA ARG A 9 18.36 -39.56 48.60
C ARG A 9 18.50 -38.18 47.96
N SER A 10 18.03 -38.07 46.72
CA SER A 10 17.98 -36.86 45.91
C SER A 10 17.03 -35.83 46.52
N SER A 11 17.53 -34.62 46.79
CA SER A 11 16.73 -33.44 47.12
C SER A 11 16.52 -32.61 45.86
N VAL A 12 15.25 -32.46 45.47
CA VAL A 12 14.76 -31.48 44.50
C VAL A 12 14.96 -30.10 45.11
N ALA A 13 15.72 -29.23 44.45
CA ALA A 13 15.85 -27.83 44.80
C ALA A 13 15.20 -27.01 43.68
N ASP A 14 14.12 -26.32 44.02
CA ASP A 14 13.48 -25.31 43.20
C ASP A 14 14.50 -24.23 42.82
N HIS A 15 14.74 -24.06 41.53
CA HIS A 15 15.41 -22.89 40.99
C HIS A 15 14.36 -22.01 40.33
N ALA A 16 13.91 -21.01 41.09
CA ALA A 16 13.22 -19.84 40.57
C ALA A 16 14.18 -19.11 39.61
N GLY A 17 14.12 -19.48 38.33
CA GLY A 17 14.79 -18.78 37.25
C GLY A 17 14.15 -17.41 37.07
N LYS A 18 14.89 -16.37 37.48
CA LYS A 18 14.64 -14.97 37.14
C LYS A 18 14.58 -14.86 35.61
N CYS A 19 13.38 -14.80 35.06
CA CYS A 19 13.17 -14.42 33.67
C CYS A 19 13.57 -12.96 33.55
N SER A 20 14.69 -12.71 32.87
CA SER A 20 15.04 -11.39 32.35
C SER A 20 13.94 -10.97 31.39
N GLU A 21 13.14 -9.99 31.81
CA GLU A 21 12.20 -9.27 30.97
C GLU A 21 13.00 -8.70 29.79
N SER A 22 12.76 -9.25 28.61
CA SER A 22 13.14 -8.65 27.34
C SER A 22 12.34 -7.37 27.19
N GLU A 23 13.03 -6.23 27.25
CA GLU A 23 12.49 -4.91 26.99
C GLU A 23 11.82 -4.90 25.61
N ASP A 24 10.49 -4.93 25.61
CA ASP A 24 9.66 -4.76 24.44
C ASP A 24 9.76 -3.28 24.02
N SER A 25 10.61 -2.97 23.05
CA SER A 25 10.73 -1.61 22.52
C SER A 25 9.47 -1.28 21.71
N THR A 26 8.42 -0.90 22.41
CA THR A 26 7.21 -0.35 21.82
C THR A 26 7.54 1.05 21.29
N THR A 27 8.05 1.12 20.06
CA THR A 27 8.07 2.35 19.29
C THR A 27 6.64 2.88 19.23
N SER A 28 6.37 4.01 19.91
CA SER A 28 5.05 4.61 19.86
C SER A 28 4.75 5.01 18.41
N THR A 29 3.64 4.51 17.87
CA THR A 29 3.21 4.87 16.52
C THR A 29 2.91 6.37 16.49
N ALA A 30 3.48 7.09 15.52
CA ALA A 30 3.27 8.53 15.39
C ALA A 30 1.77 8.87 15.26
N ASP A 31 1.34 9.94 15.93
CA ASP A 31 -0.07 10.34 16.03
C ASP A 31 -0.78 10.42 14.65
N TRP A 32 -0.09 10.95 13.63
CA TRP A 32 -0.66 11.11 12.28
C TRP A 32 -0.83 9.78 11.53
N ILE A 33 0.03 8.78 11.81
CA ILE A 33 -0.11 7.42 11.27
C ILE A 33 -1.35 6.80 11.89
N SER A 34 -1.54 6.96 13.20
CA SER A 34 -2.75 6.49 13.88
C SER A 34 -4.02 7.16 13.34
N GLU A 35 -4.01 8.49 13.15
CA GLU A 35 -5.10 9.24 12.50
C GLU A 35 -5.40 8.68 11.10
N SER A 36 -4.35 8.37 10.33
CA SER A 36 -4.47 7.80 8.99
C SER A 36 -5.00 6.36 8.98
N VAL A 37 -4.61 5.51 9.92
CA VAL A 37 -5.09 4.11 9.98
C VAL A 37 -6.60 4.06 10.21
N HIS A 38 -7.12 4.96 11.05
CA HIS A 38 -8.54 4.94 11.46
C HIS A 38 -9.44 5.84 10.60
N GLY A 39 -8.88 6.76 9.81
CA GLY A 39 -9.64 7.67 8.93
C GLY A 39 -9.97 7.10 7.55
N GLY A 40 -9.60 5.86 7.25
CA GLY A 40 -9.76 5.24 5.93
C GLY A 40 -11.18 4.85 5.55
N SER A 41 -11.47 4.94 4.25
CA SER A 41 -12.73 4.45 3.67
C SER A 41 -12.86 2.93 3.78
N LEU A 42 -11.73 2.21 3.69
CA LEU A 42 -11.65 0.82 4.11
C LEU A 42 -11.19 0.76 5.57
N ARG A 43 -12.01 0.20 6.45
CA ARG A 43 -11.76 0.22 7.91
C ARG A 43 -10.62 -0.70 8.31
N HIS A 44 -9.80 -0.28 9.27
CA HIS A 44 -8.85 -1.18 9.93
C HIS A 44 -9.61 -2.18 10.81
N VAL A 45 -9.31 -3.47 10.68
CA VAL A 45 -10.03 -4.57 11.35
C VAL A 45 -9.08 -5.58 11.98
N ASP A 46 -9.61 -6.44 12.84
CA ASP A 46 -8.85 -7.57 13.40
C ASP A 46 -8.32 -8.48 12.29
N LEU A 47 -7.06 -8.91 12.41
CA LEU A 47 -6.37 -9.69 11.38
C LEU A 47 -7.02 -11.06 11.13
N THR A 48 -7.62 -11.65 12.16
CA THR A 48 -8.12 -13.05 12.14
C THR A 48 -9.62 -13.14 11.94
N THR A 49 -10.37 -12.23 12.55
CA THR A 49 -11.83 -12.23 12.61
C THR A 49 -12.48 -11.08 11.84
N GLY A 50 -11.70 -10.08 11.44
CA GLY A 50 -12.18 -8.89 10.73
C GLY A 50 -12.76 -9.20 9.36
N THR A 51 -13.79 -8.42 8.99
CA THR A 51 -14.46 -8.48 7.68
C THR A 51 -14.74 -7.07 7.16
N ASN A 52 -14.91 -6.93 5.84
CA ASN A 52 -15.16 -5.66 5.15
C ASN A 52 -14.20 -4.53 5.60
N GLY A 53 -12.91 -4.81 5.49
CA GLY A 53 -11.85 -3.96 6.01
C GLY A 53 -10.46 -4.41 5.59
N TRP A 54 -9.44 -3.79 6.16
CA TRP A 54 -8.04 -4.16 5.98
C TRP A 54 -7.33 -4.36 7.32
N ALA A 55 -6.25 -5.11 7.30
CA ALA A 55 -5.37 -5.33 8.45
C ALA A 55 -3.91 -5.39 8.01
N SER A 56 -2.98 -5.29 8.96
CA SER A 56 -1.56 -5.51 8.72
C SER A 56 -1.18 -6.96 9.05
N PRO A 57 -0.95 -7.84 8.05
CA PRO A 57 -0.48 -9.20 8.33
C PRO A 57 0.94 -9.18 8.93
N PRO A 58 1.43 -10.27 9.53
CA PRO A 58 2.85 -10.44 9.79
C PRO A 58 3.62 -10.67 8.50
N GLY A 59 4.81 -10.10 8.39
CA GLY A 59 5.66 -10.29 7.21
C GLY A 59 6.18 -11.71 7.02
N ASP A 60 6.27 -12.49 8.10
CA ASP A 60 6.68 -13.89 8.04
C ASP A 60 5.72 -14.80 7.28
N LEU A 61 4.51 -14.31 6.96
CA LEU A 61 3.57 -15.02 6.09
C LEU A 61 3.99 -14.99 4.61
N PHE A 62 4.98 -14.18 4.24
CA PHE A 62 5.48 -14.04 2.88
C PHE A 62 6.83 -14.71 2.71
N SER A 63 7.02 -15.37 1.56
CA SER A 63 8.27 -16.05 1.21
C SER A 63 9.04 -15.28 0.14
N LEU A 64 10.15 -14.64 0.52
CA LEU A 64 10.97 -13.78 -0.34
C LEU A 64 12.39 -14.34 -0.54
N ARG A 65 13.13 -13.72 -1.48
CA ARG A 65 14.50 -14.14 -1.84
C ARG A 65 15.45 -13.98 -0.63
N THR A 66 16.06 -15.09 -0.19
CA THR A 66 17.07 -15.06 0.88
C THR A 66 18.40 -14.49 0.39
N LYS A 67 19.36 -14.25 1.31
CA LYS A 67 20.73 -13.82 0.99
C LYS A 67 21.45 -14.71 -0.05
N LYS A 68 21.11 -16.00 -0.11
CA LYS A 68 21.71 -16.97 -1.06
C LYS A 68 20.84 -17.25 -2.29
N TYR A 69 19.75 -16.51 -2.49
CA TYR A 69 18.78 -16.82 -3.54
C TYR A 69 19.38 -16.87 -4.94
N LEU A 70 20.33 -15.99 -5.28
CA LEU A 70 20.90 -16.01 -6.64
C LEU A 70 21.64 -17.32 -6.95
N SER A 71 22.30 -17.92 -5.94
CA SER A 71 23.04 -19.18 -6.09
C SER A 71 22.19 -20.43 -5.93
N ASN A 72 21.20 -20.44 -5.03
CA ASN A 72 20.46 -21.67 -4.70
C ASN A 72 18.93 -21.57 -4.84
N LYS A 73 18.41 -20.42 -5.28
CA LYS A 73 16.98 -20.12 -5.45
C LYS A 73 16.13 -20.30 -4.19
N GLN A 74 16.74 -20.33 -3.00
CA GLN A 74 16.02 -20.48 -1.73
C GLN A 74 15.31 -19.20 -1.32
N LYS A 75 14.02 -19.33 -1.07
CA LYS A 75 13.21 -18.30 -0.42
C LYS A 75 13.02 -18.63 1.06
N GLY A 76 12.79 -17.60 1.86
CA GLY A 76 12.58 -17.70 3.30
C GLY A 76 11.58 -16.67 3.77
N SER A 77 11.32 -16.67 5.08
CA SER A 77 10.46 -15.68 5.73
C SER A 77 10.91 -14.25 5.40
N ALA A 78 9.98 -13.36 5.09
CA ALA A 78 10.30 -11.97 4.73
C ALA A 78 10.73 -11.12 5.93
N GLY A 79 10.23 -11.43 7.14
CA GLY A 79 10.42 -10.60 8.32
C GLY A 79 9.71 -9.25 8.21
N ASP A 80 10.24 -8.26 8.95
CA ASP A 80 9.65 -6.92 9.05
C ASP A 80 9.60 -6.15 7.73
N TYR A 81 8.67 -5.20 7.68
CA TYR A 81 8.49 -4.29 6.56
C TYR A 81 9.48 -3.14 6.61
N LEU A 82 9.83 -2.60 5.45
CA LEU A 82 10.58 -1.36 5.36
C LEU A 82 9.74 -0.15 5.80
N LEU A 83 8.44 -0.19 5.57
CA LEU A 83 7.49 0.88 5.85
C LEU A 83 6.28 0.36 6.63
N GLN A 84 5.78 1.16 7.56
CA GLN A 84 4.59 0.85 8.36
C GLN A 84 3.32 1.07 7.51
N PRO A 85 2.40 0.10 7.42
CA PRO A 85 1.09 0.34 6.83
C PRO A 85 0.35 1.46 7.59
N CYS A 86 -0.06 2.51 6.89
CA CYS A 86 -0.66 3.70 7.49
C CYS A 86 -2.08 4.01 6.98
N GLY A 87 -2.62 3.18 6.08
CA GLY A 87 -4.01 3.30 5.66
C GLY A 87 -4.32 2.49 4.42
N THR A 88 -5.61 2.23 4.20
CA THR A 88 -6.13 1.80 2.91
C THR A 88 -7.39 2.59 2.58
N ASP A 89 -7.55 2.96 1.31
CA ASP A 89 -8.79 3.53 0.81
C ASP A 89 -9.41 2.66 -0.29
N TRP A 90 -10.73 2.61 -0.27
CA TRP A 90 -11.57 2.05 -1.31
C TRP A 90 -12.44 3.17 -1.88
N LEU A 91 -12.01 3.70 -3.02
CA LEU A 91 -12.59 4.91 -3.63
C LEU A 91 -13.31 4.56 -4.92
N ARG A 92 -14.35 5.34 -5.23
CA ARG A 92 -15.07 5.30 -6.50
C ARG A 92 -15.23 6.70 -7.08
N SER A 93 -15.06 6.82 -8.38
CA SER A 93 -15.27 8.08 -9.10
C SER A 93 -15.70 7.83 -10.55
N SER A 94 -16.12 8.89 -11.24
CA SER A 94 -16.58 8.83 -12.63
C SER A 94 -15.45 8.62 -13.64
N THR A 95 -14.20 8.98 -13.29
CA THR A 95 -13.01 8.83 -14.14
C THR A 95 -11.89 8.15 -13.36
N LYS A 96 -10.81 7.74 -14.03
CA LYS A 96 -9.66 7.19 -13.31
C LYS A 96 -9.08 8.24 -12.35
N LEU A 97 -8.73 7.82 -11.12
CA LEU A 97 -8.03 8.68 -10.17
C LEU A 97 -6.53 8.42 -10.31
N ASP A 98 -5.82 9.42 -10.80
CA ASP A 98 -4.36 9.45 -10.83
C ASP A 98 -3.84 10.33 -9.70
N ASN A 99 -2.66 9.97 -9.15
CA ASN A 99 -1.95 10.74 -8.12
C ASN A 99 -2.83 11.18 -6.94
N VAL A 100 -3.47 10.21 -6.29
CA VAL A 100 -4.41 10.37 -5.19
C VAL A 100 -3.81 11.14 -4.01
N LEU A 101 -2.52 10.97 -3.71
CA LEU A 101 -1.81 11.69 -2.65
C LEU A 101 -1.66 13.20 -2.90
N ALA A 102 -1.64 13.63 -4.17
CA ALA A 102 -1.56 15.06 -4.50
C ALA A 102 -2.89 15.80 -4.31
N ARG A 103 -3.99 15.07 -4.12
CA ARG A 103 -5.29 15.70 -4.00
C ARG A 103 -5.41 16.53 -2.71
N PRO A 104 -6.07 17.69 -2.75
CA PRO A 104 -6.27 18.52 -1.55
C PRO A 104 -7.07 17.82 -0.44
N ASP A 105 -7.95 16.90 -0.82
CA ASP A 105 -8.79 16.12 0.09
C ASP A 105 -8.16 14.80 0.52
N ASN A 106 -6.92 14.51 0.11
CA ASN A 106 -6.25 13.28 0.54
C ASN A 106 -5.97 13.31 2.06
N ARG A 107 -6.67 12.46 2.79
CA ARG A 107 -6.60 12.37 4.26
C ARG A 107 -5.20 12.01 4.79
N VAL A 108 -4.45 11.12 4.12
CA VAL A 108 -3.14 10.65 4.61
C VAL A 108 -2.10 11.75 4.45
N ALA A 109 -2.08 12.38 3.27
CA ALA A 109 -1.25 13.55 3.02
C ALA A 109 -1.61 14.72 3.96
N ASN A 110 -2.90 14.92 4.24
CA ASN A 110 -3.35 15.97 5.16
C ASN A 110 -2.98 15.69 6.62
N ALA A 111 -3.09 14.45 7.09
CA ALA A 111 -2.65 14.07 8.44
C ALA A 111 -1.15 14.33 8.63
N LEU A 112 -0.33 13.94 7.65
CA LEU A 112 1.10 14.23 7.68
C LEU A 112 1.39 15.75 7.63
N ARG A 113 0.73 16.48 6.73
CA ARG A 113 0.89 17.95 6.60
C ARG A 113 0.53 18.67 7.90
N LYS A 114 -0.52 18.23 8.58
CA LYS A 114 -0.94 18.73 9.90
C LYS A 114 0.13 18.48 10.95
N ALA A 115 0.68 17.26 11.03
CA ALA A 115 1.79 16.97 11.95
C ALA A 115 3.03 17.83 11.66
N GLN A 116 3.38 18.02 10.38
CA GLN A 116 4.50 18.85 9.94
C GLN A 116 4.30 20.33 10.27
N SER A 117 3.06 20.84 10.16
CA SER A 117 2.74 22.21 10.59
C SER A 117 2.96 22.45 12.09
N GLN A 118 3.00 21.37 12.89
CA GLN A 118 3.30 21.39 14.31
C GLN A 118 4.77 21.05 14.61
N GLY A 119 5.63 20.98 13.59
CA GLY A 119 7.05 20.62 13.72
C GLY A 119 7.32 19.14 13.98
N LYS A 120 6.32 18.26 13.82
CA LYS A 120 6.45 16.80 14.00
C LYS A 120 6.59 16.10 12.65
N SER A 121 7.18 14.89 12.62
CA SER A 121 7.19 14.02 11.43
C SER A 121 7.72 14.70 10.14
N MET A 122 8.72 15.58 10.32
CA MET A 122 9.30 16.39 9.24
C MET A 122 10.10 15.57 8.22
N LYS A 123 10.54 14.38 8.61
CA LYS A 123 11.33 13.46 7.79
C LYS A 123 10.48 12.35 7.17
N SER A 124 9.19 12.33 7.49
CA SER A 124 8.34 11.22 7.11
C SER A 124 8.11 11.17 5.62
N PHE A 125 8.00 9.95 5.10
CA PHE A 125 7.82 9.66 3.68
C PHE A 125 6.66 8.71 3.48
N ILE A 126 5.79 8.98 2.51
CA ILE A 126 4.66 8.12 2.16
C ILE A 126 4.96 7.37 0.86
N PHE A 127 4.78 6.05 0.88
CA PHE A 127 4.75 5.22 -0.31
C PHE A 127 3.33 4.72 -0.53
N ALA A 128 2.75 5.01 -1.68
CA ALA A 128 1.38 4.59 -2.02
C ALA A 128 1.35 3.70 -3.26
N VAL A 129 0.46 2.72 -3.24
CA VAL A 129 0.10 1.91 -4.41
C VAL A 129 -1.40 2.05 -4.64
N ASN A 130 -1.79 2.58 -5.79
CA ASN A 130 -3.18 2.73 -6.21
C ASN A 130 -3.48 1.70 -7.30
N LEU A 131 -4.20 0.63 -6.95
CA LEU A 131 -4.71 -0.31 -7.94
C LEU A 131 -5.96 0.27 -8.59
N GLN A 132 -5.82 0.67 -9.85
CA GLN A 132 -6.90 1.28 -10.63
C GLN A 132 -7.72 0.17 -11.28
N ILE A 133 -8.94 0.01 -10.79
CA ILE A 133 -9.84 -1.10 -11.12
C ILE A 133 -10.88 -0.63 -12.15
N PRO A 134 -10.87 -1.21 -13.37
CA PRO A 134 -11.85 -0.87 -14.39
C PRO A 134 -13.22 -1.44 -14.03
N GLY A 135 -14.25 -0.62 -14.21
CA GLY A 135 -15.64 -1.00 -14.01
C GLY A 135 -16.59 -0.07 -14.77
N LYS A 136 -17.89 -0.18 -14.47
CA LYS A 136 -18.87 0.83 -14.91
C LYS A 136 -18.50 2.20 -14.35
N ASP A 137 -18.21 2.24 -13.06
CA ASP A 137 -17.52 3.34 -12.38
C ASP A 137 -16.06 2.93 -12.17
N GLN A 138 -15.16 3.91 -12.11
CA GLN A 138 -13.74 3.66 -11.85
C GLN A 138 -13.52 3.55 -10.35
N HIS A 139 -12.77 2.53 -9.94
CA HIS A 139 -12.45 2.31 -8.54
C HIS A 139 -10.94 2.35 -8.30
N SER A 140 -10.56 2.76 -7.09
CA SER A 140 -9.17 2.82 -6.65
C SER A 140 -9.05 2.12 -5.30
N ALA A 141 -8.26 1.05 -5.24
CA ALA A 141 -7.79 0.48 -3.98
C ALA A 141 -6.39 1.06 -3.70
N VAL A 142 -6.33 2.02 -2.77
CA VAL A 142 -5.11 2.77 -2.46
C VAL A 142 -4.53 2.27 -1.15
N PHE A 143 -3.29 1.79 -1.17
CA PHE A 143 -2.58 1.27 -0.02
C PHE A 143 -1.45 2.23 0.34
N TYR A 144 -1.45 2.71 1.58
CA TYR A 144 -0.47 3.69 2.06
C TYR A 144 0.47 3.06 3.08
N PHE A 145 1.75 3.32 2.90
CA PHE A 145 2.82 2.93 3.81
C PHE A 145 3.69 4.14 4.16
N ALA A 146 4.21 4.21 5.37
CA ALA A 146 4.95 5.34 5.87
C ALA A 146 6.29 4.94 6.52
N ALA A 147 7.29 5.80 6.35
CA ALA A 147 8.44 5.87 7.25
C ALA A 147 8.38 7.18 8.03
N GLU A 148 8.75 7.16 9.32
CA GLU A 148 9.03 8.39 10.08
C GLU A 148 10.46 8.88 9.87
N ASP A 149 11.39 7.93 9.72
CA ASP A 149 12.78 8.23 9.45
C ASP A 149 13.07 8.27 7.95
N PRO A 150 14.12 9.01 7.53
CA PRO A 150 14.54 9.02 6.14
C PRO A 150 14.86 7.62 5.63
N ILE A 151 14.41 7.31 4.42
CA ILE A 151 14.79 6.06 3.75
C ILE A 151 16.32 6.03 3.60
N PRO A 152 17.02 4.98 4.07
CA PRO A 152 18.48 4.95 4.06
C PRO A 152 19.04 5.15 2.65
N ALA A 153 19.92 6.15 2.50
CA ALA A 153 20.56 6.46 1.23
C ALA A 153 21.31 5.23 0.67
N GLY A 154 21.17 4.99 -0.63
CA GLY A 154 21.79 3.85 -1.31
C GLY A 154 21.05 2.51 -1.17
N SER A 155 20.11 2.39 -0.21
CA SER A 155 19.26 1.20 -0.12
C SER A 155 18.47 0.94 -1.42
N LEU A 156 18.04 -0.30 -1.64
CA LEU A 156 17.26 -0.66 -2.83
C LEU A 156 15.96 0.16 -2.92
N LEU A 157 15.26 0.38 -1.80
CA LEU A 157 14.05 1.21 -1.77
C LEU A 157 14.38 2.68 -2.07
N TYR A 158 15.48 3.22 -1.54
CA TYR A 158 15.92 4.58 -1.88
C TYR A 158 16.19 4.72 -3.38
N ARG A 159 16.97 3.79 -3.97
CA ARG A 159 17.23 3.77 -5.41
C ARG A 159 15.95 3.63 -6.23
N PHE A 160 14.98 2.86 -5.76
CA PHE A 160 13.67 2.74 -6.42
C PHE A 160 12.87 4.05 -6.38
N ILE A 161 12.84 4.73 -5.22
CA ILE A 161 12.15 6.02 -5.05
C ILE A 161 12.77 7.10 -5.94
N HIS A 162 14.10 7.14 -6.01
CA HIS A 162 14.85 8.20 -6.70
C HIS A 162 15.30 7.84 -8.12
N GLY A 163 15.09 6.61 -8.57
CA GLY A 163 15.47 6.13 -9.90
C GLY A 163 14.53 6.59 -11.01
N ASP A 164 14.71 6.02 -12.20
CA ASP A 164 13.83 6.23 -13.35
C ASP A 164 12.74 5.14 -13.46
N ASP A 165 11.80 5.34 -14.37
CA ASP A 165 10.70 4.40 -14.57
C ASP A 165 11.17 3.08 -15.17
N ALA A 166 12.28 3.06 -15.93
CA ALA A 166 12.85 1.83 -16.44
C ALA A 166 13.32 0.91 -15.30
N PHE A 167 14.01 1.48 -14.31
CA PHE A 167 14.40 0.79 -13.08
C PHE A 167 13.16 0.36 -12.28
N ARG A 168 12.19 1.25 -12.07
CA ARG A 168 10.99 0.90 -11.30
C ARG A 168 10.18 -0.22 -11.95
N ASN A 169 9.98 -0.15 -13.27
CA ASN A 169 9.24 -1.15 -14.03
C ASN A 169 9.89 -2.53 -13.97
N GLN A 170 11.22 -2.59 -13.95
CA GLN A 170 11.93 -3.86 -13.84
C GLN A 170 11.83 -4.52 -12.46
N ARG A 171 11.43 -3.77 -11.42
CA ARG A 171 11.63 -4.14 -10.02
C ARG A 171 10.35 -4.17 -9.20
N PHE A 172 9.34 -3.38 -9.55
CA PHE A 172 8.11 -3.30 -8.77
C PHE A 172 7.32 -4.62 -8.84
N LYS A 173 7.17 -5.27 -7.69
CA LYS A 173 6.62 -6.62 -7.56
C LYS A 173 5.53 -6.67 -6.50
N ILE A 174 4.49 -7.45 -6.77
CA ILE A 174 3.51 -7.87 -5.77
C ILE A 174 3.69 -9.34 -5.43
N VAL A 175 3.49 -9.70 -4.17
CA VAL A 175 3.37 -11.06 -3.68
C VAL A 175 2.02 -11.22 -2.99
N ASN A 176 1.26 -12.23 -3.39
CA ASN A 176 -0.10 -12.46 -2.93
C ASN A 176 -0.20 -13.80 -2.19
N ARG A 177 -0.95 -13.81 -1.09
CA ARG A 177 -1.35 -15.03 -0.39
C ARG A 177 -2.86 -15.01 -0.16
N ILE A 178 -3.55 -16.04 -0.66
CA ILE A 178 -4.98 -16.21 -0.38
C ILE A 178 -5.14 -16.79 1.02
N VAL A 179 -5.79 -16.03 1.90
CA VAL A 179 -6.04 -16.37 3.30
C VAL A 179 -7.33 -17.17 3.41
N LYS A 180 -8.36 -16.71 2.70
CA LYS A 180 -9.69 -17.29 2.67
C LYS A 180 -10.26 -17.09 1.28
N GLY A 181 -10.97 -18.08 0.75
CA GLY A 181 -11.67 -17.96 -0.52
C GLY A 181 -12.03 -19.31 -1.13
N PRO A 182 -12.94 -19.33 -2.12
CA PRO A 182 -13.24 -20.55 -2.87
C PRO A 182 -11.99 -21.12 -3.54
N TRP A 183 -11.91 -22.44 -3.66
CA TRP A 183 -10.75 -23.14 -4.24
C TRP A 183 -10.34 -22.61 -5.63
N ILE A 184 -11.31 -22.20 -6.46
CA ILE A 184 -11.04 -21.60 -7.77
C ILE A 184 -10.26 -20.28 -7.67
N VAL A 185 -10.54 -19.46 -6.66
CA VAL A 185 -9.81 -18.22 -6.39
C VAL A 185 -8.42 -18.54 -5.86
N VAL A 186 -8.33 -19.48 -4.90
CA VAL A 186 -7.05 -19.93 -4.34
C VAL A 186 -6.12 -20.42 -5.43
N LYS A 187 -6.61 -21.29 -6.32
CA LYS A 187 -5.82 -21.85 -7.43
C LYS A 187 -5.43 -20.77 -8.44
N THR A 188 -6.38 -19.93 -8.85
CA THR A 188 -6.10 -18.91 -9.87
C THR A 188 -5.13 -17.85 -9.36
N VAL A 189 -5.40 -17.24 -8.21
CA VAL A 189 -4.50 -16.23 -7.64
C VAL A 189 -3.19 -16.86 -7.16
N GLY A 190 -3.21 -18.12 -6.69
CA GLY A 190 -2.00 -18.85 -6.29
C GLY A 190 -1.01 -19.05 -7.45
N ASN A 191 -1.52 -19.30 -8.67
CA ASN A 191 -0.68 -19.35 -9.88
C ASN A 191 -0.01 -18.00 -10.19
N TYR A 192 -0.54 -16.90 -9.66
CA TYR A 192 -0.01 -15.54 -9.75
C TYR A 192 0.35 -14.98 -8.36
N SER A 193 0.83 -15.86 -7.47
CA SER A 193 1.25 -15.51 -6.11
C SER A 193 2.44 -14.56 -6.05
N ALA A 194 3.17 -14.38 -7.16
CA ALA A 194 4.12 -13.29 -7.33
C ALA A 194 4.07 -12.76 -8.76
N CYS A 195 4.09 -11.45 -8.93
CA CYS A 195 4.05 -10.81 -10.24
C CYS A 195 4.90 -9.52 -10.24
N LEU A 196 5.78 -9.36 -11.24
CA LEU A 196 6.46 -8.10 -11.52
C LEU A 196 5.46 -7.14 -12.16
N LEU A 197 4.73 -6.38 -11.33
CA LEU A 197 3.70 -5.45 -11.76
C LEU A 197 4.23 -4.46 -12.81
N GLY A 198 5.41 -3.89 -12.58
CA GLY A 198 6.01 -2.92 -13.49
C GLY A 198 6.35 -3.46 -14.90
N LYS A 199 6.38 -4.79 -15.07
CA LYS A 199 6.51 -5.44 -16.39
C LYS A 199 5.17 -5.91 -16.95
N ALA A 200 4.26 -6.32 -16.07
CA ALA A 200 3.01 -6.96 -16.44
C ALA A 200 1.88 -5.96 -16.73
N LEU A 201 1.98 -4.75 -16.19
CA LEU A 201 0.97 -3.70 -16.25
C LEU A 201 1.62 -2.35 -16.54
N THR A 202 0.82 -1.41 -17.03
CA THR A 202 1.20 -0.01 -17.06
C THR A 202 1.22 0.53 -15.63
N CYS A 203 2.38 1.00 -15.18
CA CYS A 203 2.55 1.71 -13.92
C CYS A 203 2.91 3.18 -14.20
N ASN A 204 2.16 4.12 -13.63
CA ASN A 204 2.53 5.54 -13.63
C ASN A 204 3.08 5.91 -12.25
N TYR A 205 4.21 6.61 -12.23
CA TYR A 205 4.92 6.94 -11.01
C TYR A 205 4.81 8.43 -10.72
N HIS A 206 4.24 8.78 -9.58
CA HIS A 206 4.04 10.16 -9.15
C HIS A 206 4.90 10.45 -7.93
N ARG A 207 5.87 11.34 -8.08
CA ARG A 207 6.81 11.70 -7.01
C ARG A 207 6.55 13.11 -6.51
N GLY A 208 6.26 13.25 -5.23
CA GLY A 208 6.22 14.53 -4.52
C GLY A 208 7.46 14.78 -3.66
N PRO A 209 7.45 15.85 -2.84
CA PRO A 209 8.55 16.15 -1.92
C PRO A 209 8.79 15.04 -0.88
N ASN A 210 7.71 14.46 -0.36
CA ASN A 210 7.71 13.50 0.73
C ASN A 210 6.86 12.25 0.41
N TYR A 211 6.64 11.95 -0.88
CA TYR A 211 5.95 10.72 -1.26
C TYR A 211 6.35 10.19 -2.64
N LEU A 212 6.09 8.90 -2.83
CA LEU A 212 5.98 8.24 -4.13
C LEU A 212 4.64 7.50 -4.19
N GLU A 213 3.87 7.73 -5.23
CA GLU A 213 2.67 6.96 -5.56
C GLU A 213 2.88 6.19 -6.86
N ILE A 214 2.36 4.96 -6.89
CA ILE A 214 2.36 4.08 -8.06
C ILE A 214 0.91 3.79 -8.44
N ASP A 215 0.48 4.37 -9.55
CA ASP A 215 -0.80 4.05 -10.17
C ASP A 215 -0.64 2.81 -11.04
N VAL A 216 -1.31 1.72 -10.68
CA VAL A 216 -1.24 0.43 -11.36
C VAL A 216 -2.52 0.22 -12.16
N ASP A 217 -2.43 0.35 -13.48
CA ASP A 217 -3.58 0.22 -14.36
C ASP A 217 -3.89 -1.25 -14.64
N ILE A 218 -4.90 -1.82 -13.95
CA ILE A 218 -5.31 -3.20 -14.16
C ILE A 218 -5.90 -3.41 -15.57
N ALA A 219 -6.46 -2.36 -16.19
CA ALA A 219 -7.10 -2.47 -17.50
C ALA A 219 -6.08 -2.71 -18.63
N SER A 220 -4.80 -2.38 -18.40
CA SER A 220 -3.70 -2.56 -19.34
C SER A 220 -3.38 -4.02 -19.69
N SER A 221 -3.85 -5.00 -18.90
CA SER A 221 -3.62 -6.44 -19.17
C SER A 221 -4.91 -7.25 -19.19
N GLY A 222 -5.10 -8.03 -20.25
CA GLY A 222 -6.22 -8.98 -20.36
C GLY A 222 -6.21 -10.04 -19.25
N ILE A 223 -5.03 -10.53 -18.88
CA ILE A 223 -4.86 -11.52 -17.81
C ILE A 223 -5.21 -10.91 -16.46
N ALA A 224 -4.71 -9.71 -16.16
CA ALA A 224 -5.02 -9.03 -14.90
C ALA A 224 -6.51 -8.70 -14.78
N LYS A 225 -7.15 -8.24 -15.87
CA LYS A 225 -8.61 -8.07 -15.92
C LYS A 225 -9.35 -9.37 -15.64
N ALA A 226 -8.90 -10.50 -16.18
CA ALA A 226 -9.54 -11.79 -15.96
C ALA A 226 -9.43 -12.25 -14.50
N ILE A 227 -8.23 -12.13 -13.91
CA ILE A 227 -7.97 -12.46 -12.50
C ILE A 227 -8.80 -11.55 -11.58
N LEU A 228 -8.80 -10.24 -11.84
CA LEU A 228 -9.58 -9.28 -11.08
C LEU A 228 -11.07 -9.60 -11.15
N ARG A 229 -11.63 -9.82 -12.34
CA ARG A 229 -13.05 -10.19 -12.50
C ARG A 229 -13.39 -11.45 -11.72
N LEU A 230 -12.51 -12.45 -11.70
CA LEU A 230 -12.71 -13.65 -10.90
C LEU A 230 -12.71 -13.31 -9.40
N ALA A 231 -11.72 -12.56 -8.92
CA ALA A 231 -11.63 -12.16 -7.51
C ALA A 231 -12.86 -11.34 -7.08
N LEU A 232 -13.30 -10.40 -7.92
CA LEU A 232 -14.47 -9.55 -7.67
C LEU A 232 -15.77 -10.35 -7.55
N ARG A 233 -15.94 -11.45 -8.28
CA ARG A 233 -17.11 -12.34 -8.12
C ARG A 233 -17.22 -12.96 -6.73
N TYR A 234 -16.11 -13.06 -6.00
CA TYR A 234 -16.04 -13.69 -4.70
C TYR A 234 -15.55 -12.72 -3.62
N VAL A 235 -15.50 -11.41 -3.90
CA VAL A 235 -14.82 -10.42 -3.05
C VAL A 235 -15.32 -10.41 -1.61
N THR A 236 -16.60 -10.69 -1.37
CA THR A 236 -17.22 -10.77 -0.04
C THR A 236 -16.94 -12.08 0.72
N SER A 237 -16.25 -13.03 0.09
CA SER A 237 -15.86 -14.32 0.69
C SER A 237 -14.35 -14.56 0.66
N VAL A 238 -13.59 -13.61 0.13
CA VAL A 238 -12.14 -13.72 -0.07
C VAL A 238 -11.42 -12.82 0.92
N ALA A 239 -10.30 -13.30 1.47
CA ALA A 239 -9.30 -12.48 2.12
C ALA A 239 -7.94 -12.73 1.46
N ILE A 240 -7.24 -11.65 1.13
CA ILE A 240 -5.96 -11.68 0.40
C ILE A 240 -4.95 -10.85 1.17
N ASP A 241 -3.79 -11.45 1.43
CA ASP A 241 -2.59 -10.70 1.82
C ASP A 241 -1.87 -10.25 0.54
N MET A 242 -1.61 -8.95 0.43
CA MET A 242 -0.91 -8.31 -0.67
C MET A 242 0.35 -7.64 -0.10
N GLY A 243 1.52 -8.14 -0.49
CA GLY A 243 2.81 -7.57 -0.15
C GLY A 243 3.46 -6.91 -1.35
N PHE A 244 4.00 -5.71 -1.16
CA PHE A 244 4.71 -4.96 -2.20
C PHE A 244 6.21 -5.04 -1.97
N VAL A 245 6.97 -5.26 -3.04
CA VAL A 245 8.39 -5.55 -2.98
C VAL A 245 9.10 -4.81 -4.11
N VAL A 246 10.30 -4.29 -3.82
CA VAL A 246 11.27 -3.94 -4.87
C VAL A 246 12.16 -5.16 -5.07
N GLU A 247 12.09 -5.78 -6.25
CA GLU A 247 12.76 -7.04 -6.52
C GLU A 247 14.29 -6.90 -6.53
N ALA A 248 14.96 -7.64 -5.66
CA ALA A 248 16.41 -7.75 -5.63
C ALA A 248 16.92 -8.60 -6.80
N GLN A 249 17.83 -8.08 -7.63
CA GLN A 249 18.43 -8.80 -8.77
C GLN A 249 19.97 -8.86 -8.70
N ALA A 250 20.60 -8.23 -7.70
CA ALA A 250 22.03 -8.38 -7.40
C ALA A 250 22.27 -8.90 -5.96
N GLU A 251 23.49 -9.38 -5.67
CA GLU A 251 23.81 -10.00 -4.38
C GLU A 251 23.76 -9.02 -3.20
N ASP A 252 24.19 -7.78 -3.42
CA ASP A 252 24.15 -6.67 -2.44
C ASP A 252 22.72 -6.17 -2.17
N GLU A 253 21.76 -6.55 -3.00
CA GLU A 253 20.34 -6.23 -2.84
C GLU A 253 19.59 -7.27 -1.98
N LEU A 254 20.26 -8.37 -1.57
CA LEU A 254 19.67 -9.45 -0.80
C LEU A 254 20.04 -9.39 0.70
N PRO A 255 19.16 -9.88 1.60
CA PRO A 255 17.85 -10.49 1.33
C PRO A 255 16.81 -9.46 0.86
N GLU A 256 15.86 -9.93 0.07
CA GLU A 256 14.74 -9.12 -0.39
C GLU A 256 13.77 -8.83 0.76
N LYS A 257 13.29 -7.58 0.85
CA LYS A 257 12.40 -7.11 1.93
C LYS A 257 11.07 -6.61 1.38
N LEU A 258 10.01 -6.77 2.17
CA LEU A 258 8.71 -6.14 1.90
C LEU A 258 8.84 -4.63 2.08
N VAL A 259 8.37 -3.85 1.10
CA VAL A 259 8.13 -2.42 1.28
C VAL A 259 7.04 -2.24 2.33
N GLY A 260 5.95 -2.99 2.18
CA GLY A 260 4.86 -3.10 3.14
C GLY A 260 3.86 -4.14 2.65
N ALA A 261 2.92 -4.52 3.52
CA ALA A 261 1.86 -5.43 3.16
C ALA A 261 0.54 -5.09 3.86
N VAL A 262 -0.55 -5.53 3.25
CA VAL A 262 -1.91 -5.38 3.75
C VAL A 262 -2.69 -6.66 3.54
N ARG A 263 -3.64 -6.94 4.43
CA ARG A 263 -4.70 -7.91 4.22
C ARG A 263 -5.96 -7.15 3.86
N VAL A 264 -6.62 -7.52 2.77
CA VAL A 264 -7.98 -7.05 2.47
C VAL A 264 -8.95 -8.19 2.78
N CYS A 265 -9.93 -7.92 3.65
CA CYS A 265 -10.91 -8.89 4.15
C CYS A 265 -12.30 -8.60 3.59
N GLN A 266 -12.87 -9.55 2.83
CA GLN A 266 -14.29 -9.59 2.44
C GLN A 266 -14.88 -8.23 2.05
N MET A 267 -14.17 -7.50 1.19
CA MET A 267 -14.54 -6.13 0.83
C MET A 267 -15.85 -6.11 0.05
N GLU A 268 -16.74 -5.19 0.39
CA GLU A 268 -17.97 -4.95 -0.38
C GLU A 268 -17.73 -3.90 -1.47
N MET A 269 -18.07 -4.18 -2.72
CA MET A 269 -17.86 -3.20 -3.79
C MET A 269 -18.63 -1.89 -3.57
N SER A 270 -19.82 -1.98 -2.97
CA SER A 270 -20.70 -0.84 -2.68
C SER A 270 -20.22 0.06 -1.54
N SER A 271 -19.23 -0.37 -0.74
CA SER A 271 -18.71 0.45 0.37
C SER A 271 -17.73 1.53 -0.09
N ALA A 272 -17.43 1.61 -1.40
CA ALA A 272 -16.51 2.57 -1.96
C ALA A 272 -16.96 4.01 -1.66
N THR A 273 -16.07 4.81 -1.07
CA THR A 273 -16.31 6.23 -0.86
C THR A 273 -16.29 6.94 -2.21
N VAL A 274 -17.37 7.68 -2.49
CA VAL A 274 -17.45 8.49 -3.71
C VAL A 274 -16.54 9.70 -3.55
N VAL A 275 -15.67 9.89 -4.54
CA VAL A 275 -14.75 11.01 -4.62
C VAL A 275 -14.94 11.69 -5.95
N ASP A 276 -14.97 13.02 -5.95
CA ASP A 276 -15.08 13.78 -7.18
C ASP A 276 -13.83 13.59 -8.04
N ALA A 277 -14.07 13.32 -9.32
CA ALA A 277 -13.02 13.35 -10.33
C ALA A 277 -12.36 14.75 -10.34
N PRO A 278 -11.04 14.86 -10.51
CA PRO A 278 -10.39 16.16 -10.68
C PRO A 278 -11.08 16.91 -11.82
N GLN A 279 -11.62 18.09 -11.54
CA GLN A 279 -12.12 18.94 -12.62
C GLN A 279 -10.92 19.37 -13.46
N ILE A 280 -10.83 18.89 -14.69
CA ILE A 280 -9.97 19.51 -15.69
C ILE A 280 -10.56 20.90 -15.90
N VAL A 281 -10.01 21.90 -15.21
CA VAL A 281 -10.33 23.30 -15.51
C VAL A 281 -9.85 23.49 -16.94
N ALA A 282 -10.79 23.50 -17.89
CA ALA A 282 -10.53 23.89 -19.25
C ALA A 282 -10.01 25.32 -19.22
N ARG A 283 -8.69 25.49 -19.17
CA ARG A 283 -8.03 26.77 -19.40
C ARG A 283 -8.26 27.12 -20.87
N GLY A 284 -9.34 27.84 -21.16
CA GLY A 284 -9.59 28.32 -22.51
C GLY A 284 -11.01 28.73 -22.82
N LEU A 285 -11.62 29.61 -22.03
CA LEU A 285 -12.60 30.54 -22.57
C LEU A 285 -12.23 31.94 -22.08
N SER A 286 -11.63 32.70 -22.99
CA SER A 286 -11.33 34.11 -22.81
C SER A 286 -12.64 34.86 -22.61
N PHE A 287 -12.67 35.71 -21.59
CA PHE A 287 -13.67 36.77 -21.46
C PHE A 287 -13.46 37.76 -22.61
N ALA A 288 -14.29 37.70 -23.64
CA ALA A 288 -14.46 38.79 -24.59
C ALA A 288 -15.70 39.57 -24.15
N SER A 289 -15.44 40.78 -23.67
CA SER A 289 -16.37 41.85 -23.32
C SER A 289 -17.45 42.06 -24.38
N MET A 290 -18.73 41.92 -24.01
CA MET A 290 -19.83 42.54 -24.74
C MET A 290 -19.99 43.97 -24.20
N LEU A 291 -19.31 44.91 -24.85
CA LEU A 291 -19.58 46.34 -24.70
C LEU A 291 -20.96 46.62 -25.30
N ASN A 292 -21.86 47.13 -24.45
CA ASN A 292 -23.10 47.78 -24.86
C ASN A 292 -22.79 48.85 -25.92
N HIS A 293 -23.29 48.68 -27.14
CA HIS A 293 -23.51 49.81 -28.03
C HIS A 293 -24.96 50.29 -27.89
N HIS A 294 -25.06 51.46 -27.29
CA HIS A 294 -26.19 52.37 -27.36
C HIS A 294 -26.61 52.53 -28.82
N LYS A 295 -27.88 52.26 -29.13
CA LYS A 295 -28.55 52.70 -30.36
C LYS A 295 -28.82 54.20 -30.22
N SER A 296 -28.25 54.98 -31.11
CA SER A 296 -28.60 56.38 -31.36
C SER A 296 -28.44 56.64 -32.85
N GLY A 297 -29.49 57.16 -33.48
CA GLY A 297 -29.44 57.66 -34.87
C GLY A 297 -30.67 57.26 -35.67
N ASP A 298 -31.77 57.98 -35.42
CA ASP A 298 -32.78 58.25 -36.45
C ASP A 298 -32.14 59.10 -37.55
N ASP A 299 -32.49 58.83 -38.80
CA ASP A 299 -33.16 59.76 -39.73
C ASP A 299 -32.85 59.41 -41.20
N ASP A 300 -33.95 59.33 -41.94
CA ASP A 300 -34.18 59.68 -43.34
C ASP A 300 -33.46 58.90 -44.46
N ASP A 301 -34.26 58.17 -45.25
CA ASP A 301 -34.54 58.50 -46.66
C ASP A 301 -35.32 57.34 -47.32
N ASP A 302 -36.56 57.59 -47.76
CA ASP A 302 -37.15 57.01 -48.97
C ASP A 302 -38.42 57.79 -49.36
N ASP A 303 -38.47 58.15 -50.65
CA ASP A 303 -39.61 58.72 -51.40
C ASP A 303 -40.89 57.86 -51.33
#